data_AF-A0A2C6KDZ7-F1
#
_entry.id   AF-A0A2C6KDZ7-F1
#
_cell.length_a   1.000
_cell.length_b   1.000
_cell.length_c   1.000
_cell.angle_alpha   90.00
_cell.angle_beta   90.00
_cell.angle_gamma   90.00
#
_symmetry.space_group_name_H-M   'P 1'
#
loop_
_entity.id
_entity.type
_entity.pdbx_description
1 polymer ?
#
loop_
_entity_poly.entity_id
_entity_poly.type
_entity_poly.pdbx_seq_one_letter_code
_entity_poly.pdbx_strand_id
1 'polypeptide(L)'
;MADQFARMSTVTKEELSRAKNSLKSSIYMNLECRGIVMEDVGRQLLMSNRVISPQEFCASIDAVTEADIKRVVEVMFKKPPTVVVYGDVSAAPHYEEVRAALKAAGAGK
;
A
#
# COMPACT_ATOMS: atom_id res chain seq x y z
N MET A 1 -5.14 -14.68 -2.36
CA MET A 1 -4.66 -13.27 -2.30
C MET A 1 -5.83 -12.28 -2.18
N ALA A 2 -6.91 -12.47 -2.96
CA ALA A 2 -8.14 -11.67 -2.83
C ALA A 2 -8.69 -11.60 -1.38
N ASP A 3 -8.69 -12.72 -0.65
CA ASP A 3 -9.16 -12.75 0.75
C ASP A 3 -8.31 -11.90 1.69
N GLN A 4 -7.00 -11.78 1.44
CA GLN A 4 -6.12 -10.95 2.28
C GLN A 4 -6.44 -9.47 2.08
N PHE A 5 -6.71 -9.05 0.83
CA PHE A 5 -7.16 -7.69 0.54
C PHE A 5 -8.52 -7.38 1.15
N ALA A 6 -9.44 -8.35 1.19
CA ALA A 6 -10.71 -8.18 1.90
C ALA A 6 -10.49 -8.01 3.40
N ARG A 7 -9.61 -8.81 4.02
CA ARG A 7 -9.30 -8.70 5.46
C ARG A 7 -8.70 -7.34 5.85
N MET A 8 -8.07 -6.62 4.93
CA MET A 8 -7.56 -5.27 5.20
C MET A 8 -8.66 -4.24 5.49
N SER A 9 -9.94 -4.52 5.16
CA SER A 9 -11.04 -3.63 5.58
C SER A 9 -11.34 -3.70 7.08
N THR A 10 -10.81 -4.70 7.78
CA THR A 10 -11.01 -4.95 9.22
C THR A 10 -9.66 -5.24 9.90
N VAL A 11 -8.78 -4.24 9.93
CA VAL A 11 -7.48 -4.31 10.63
C VAL A 11 -7.65 -4.06 12.13
N THR A 12 -6.84 -4.72 12.95
CA THR A 12 -6.79 -4.40 14.40
C THR A 12 -5.86 -3.23 14.69
N LYS A 13 -6.05 -2.59 15.85
CA LYS A 13 -5.16 -1.52 16.35
C LYS A 13 -3.71 -1.97 16.44
N GLU A 14 -3.49 -3.20 16.88
CA GLU A 14 -2.16 -3.78 17.04
C GLU A 14 -1.49 -4.00 15.68
N GLU A 15 -2.24 -4.49 14.69
CA GLU A 15 -1.76 -4.65 13.31
C GLU A 15 -1.39 -3.29 12.70
N LEU A 16 -2.27 -2.29 12.84
CA LEU A 16 -2.01 -0.95 12.34
C LEU A 16 -0.80 -0.30 13.02
N SER A 17 -0.70 -0.41 14.35
CA SER A 17 0.44 0.12 15.11
C SER A 17 1.76 -0.52 14.69
N ARG A 18 1.77 -1.86 14.53
CA ARG A 18 2.96 -2.56 14.01
C ARG A 18 3.33 -2.09 12.62
N ALA A 19 2.37 -1.99 11.70
CA ALA A 19 2.62 -1.54 10.33
C ALA A 19 3.18 -0.11 10.28
N LYS A 20 2.63 0.82 11.08
CA LYS A 20 3.15 2.18 11.24
C LYS A 20 4.59 2.20 11.71
N ASN A 21 4.90 1.41 12.75
CA ASN A 21 6.26 1.35 13.30
C ASN A 21 7.25 0.77 12.28
N SER A 22 6.88 -0.31 11.59
CA SER A 22 7.72 -0.89 10.53
C SER A 22 8.01 0.11 9.41
N LEU A 23 7.01 0.87 8.97
CA LEU A 23 7.20 1.90 7.93
C LEU A 23 8.10 3.04 8.40
N LYS A 24 7.88 3.57 9.61
CA LYS A 24 8.73 4.63 10.18
C LYS A 24 10.17 4.17 10.35
N SER A 25 10.41 2.94 10.83
CA SER A 25 11.75 2.37 10.93
C SER A 25 12.44 2.27 9.56
N SER A 26 11.72 1.84 8.52
CA SER A 26 12.27 1.79 7.17
C SER A 26 12.68 3.17 6.65
N ILE A 27 11.89 4.22 6.93
CA ILE A 27 12.23 5.59 6.55
C ILE A 27 13.53 6.02 7.24
N TYR A 28 13.63 5.85 8.56
CA TYR A 28 14.83 6.26 9.29
C TYR A 28 16.08 5.48 8.88
N MET A 29 15.97 4.17 8.62
CA MET A 29 17.09 3.37 8.13
C MET A 29 17.58 3.83 6.76
N ASN A 30 16.66 4.18 5.85
CA ASN A 30 17.05 4.66 4.53
C ASN A 30 17.91 5.95 4.57
N LEU A 31 17.79 6.75 5.63
CA LEU A 31 18.58 7.96 5.82
C LEU A 31 20.07 7.69 6.14
N GLU A 32 20.42 6.46 6.51
CA GLU A 32 21.81 6.06 6.77
C GLU A 32 22.63 6.00 5.46
N CYS A 33 21.95 5.86 4.31
CA CYS A 33 22.58 5.81 3.00
C CYS A 33 22.45 7.15 2.26
N ARG A 34 23.56 7.88 2.12
CA ARG A 34 23.59 9.21 1.46
C ARG A 34 23.07 9.19 0.02
N GLY A 35 23.26 8.08 -0.70
CA GLY A 35 22.73 7.92 -2.07
C GLY A 35 21.21 7.92 -2.10
N ILE A 36 20.57 7.19 -1.17
CA ILE A 36 19.11 7.12 -1.06
C ILE A 36 18.54 8.49 -0.67
N VAL A 37 19.20 9.20 0.26
CA VAL A 37 18.78 10.56 0.66
C VAL A 37 18.82 11.53 -0.52
N MET A 38 19.87 11.48 -1.34
CA MET A 38 20.01 12.36 -2.51
C MET A 38 18.91 12.09 -3.55
N GLU A 39 18.64 10.82 -3.82
CA GLU A 39 17.57 10.40 -4.72
C GLU A 39 16.20 10.88 -4.22
N ASP A 40 15.92 10.69 -2.93
CA ASP A 40 14.66 11.08 -2.31
C ASP A 40 14.41 12.59 -2.38
N VAL A 41 15.44 13.40 -2.10
CA VAL A 41 15.37 14.86 -2.26
C VAL A 41 15.04 15.24 -3.72
N GLY A 42 15.75 14.65 -4.68
CA GLY A 42 15.50 14.91 -6.10
C GLY A 42 14.08 14.53 -6.52
N ARG A 43 13.61 13.36 -6.10
CA ARG A 43 12.26 12.86 -6.37
C ARG A 43 11.18 13.77 -5.79
N GLN A 44 11.31 14.16 -4.52
CA GLN A 44 10.34 15.03 -3.85
C GLN A 44 10.28 16.43 -4.47
N LEU A 45 11.43 16.98 -4.88
CA LEU A 45 11.46 18.25 -5.62
C LEU A 45 10.75 18.12 -6.98
N LEU A 46 11.00 17.05 -7.73
CA LEU A 46 10.37 16.85 -9.05
C LEU A 46 8.86 16.58 -8.98
N MET A 47 8.41 15.82 -7.98
CA MET A 47 7.00 15.39 -7.89
C MET A 47 6.12 16.38 -7.14
N SER A 48 6.66 17.04 -6.11
CA SER A 48 5.90 17.87 -5.16
C SER A 48 6.44 19.28 -4.98
N ASN A 49 7.52 19.66 -5.68
CA ASN A 49 8.16 20.98 -5.58
C ASN A 49 8.52 21.39 -4.14
N ARG A 50 8.71 20.41 -3.26
CA ARG A 50 9.02 20.56 -1.85
C ARG A 50 9.68 19.29 -1.34
N VAL A 51 10.64 19.46 -0.43
CA VAL A 51 11.20 18.37 0.37
C VAL A 51 10.47 18.32 1.71
N ILE A 52 9.94 17.16 2.05
CA ILE A 52 9.25 16.86 3.31
C ILE A 52 10.27 16.21 4.24
N SER A 53 10.34 16.68 5.48
CA SER A 53 11.25 16.09 6.46
C SER A 53 10.82 14.68 6.89
N PRO A 54 11.75 13.80 7.31
CA PRO A 54 11.41 12.49 7.86
C PRO A 54 10.43 12.56 9.04
N GLN A 55 10.53 13.62 9.85
CA GLN A 55 9.65 13.87 10.99
C GLN A 55 8.21 14.20 10.52
N GLU A 56 8.07 15.03 9.48
CA GLU A 56 6.77 15.31 8.87
C GLU A 56 6.13 14.05 8.26
N PHE A 57 6.93 13.20 7.60
CA PHE A 57 6.45 11.90 7.11
C PHE A 57 5.99 11.00 8.24
N CYS A 58 6.76 10.91 9.34
CA CYS A 58 6.39 10.10 10.50
C CYS A 58 5.10 10.61 11.15
N ALA A 59 4.93 11.92 11.30
CA ALA A 59 3.70 12.51 11.83
C ALA A 59 2.49 12.18 10.93
N SER A 60 2.68 12.21 9.60
CA SER A 60 1.64 11.83 8.64
C SER A 60 1.26 10.36 8.76
N ILE A 61 2.23 9.47 8.98
CA ILE A 61 2.00 8.03 9.23
C ILE A 61 1.24 7.81 10.54
N ASP A 62 1.60 8.54 11.59
CA ASP A 62 0.95 8.42 12.89
C ASP A 62 -0.51 8.87 12.86
N ALA A 63 -0.84 9.85 12.01
CA ALA A 63 -2.22 10.32 11.80
C ALA A 63 -3.14 9.31 11.09
N VAL A 64 -2.60 8.28 10.40
CA VAL A 64 -3.42 7.30 9.66
C VAL A 64 -4.33 6.51 10.59
N THR A 65 -5.62 6.45 10.28
CA THR A 65 -6.60 5.69 11.09
C THR A 65 -7.00 4.38 10.43
N GLU A 66 -7.68 3.50 11.17
CA GLU A 66 -8.26 2.25 10.63
C GLU A 66 -9.31 2.55 9.55
N ALA A 67 -10.05 3.65 9.72
CA ALA A 67 -11.02 4.13 8.74
C ALA A 67 -10.35 4.56 7.42
N ASP A 68 -9.16 5.13 7.47
CA ASP A 68 -8.39 5.46 6.26
C ASP A 68 -7.98 4.22 5.49
N ILE A 69 -7.54 3.17 6.20
CA ILE A 69 -7.20 1.88 5.58
C ILE A 69 -8.44 1.28 4.90
N LYS A 70 -9.57 1.23 5.61
CA LYS A 70 -10.83 0.74 5.05
C LYS A 70 -11.24 1.52 3.80
N ARG A 71 -11.17 2.86 3.84
CA ARG A 71 -11.48 3.73 2.69
C ARG A 71 -10.60 3.44 1.49
N VAL A 72 -9.29 3.24 1.69
CA VAL A 72 -8.35 2.92 0.61
C VAL A 72 -8.69 1.56 -0.01
N VAL A 73 -8.98 0.55 0.82
CA VAL A 73 -9.38 -0.79 0.37
C VAL A 73 -10.67 -0.75 -0.46
N GLU A 74 -11.67 0.01 -0.03
CA GLU A 74 -12.92 0.20 -0.78
C GLU A 74 -12.67 0.85 -2.16
N VAL A 75 -11.77 1.84 -2.24
CA VAL A 75 -11.40 2.48 -3.50
C VAL A 75 -10.66 1.50 -4.42
N MET A 76 -9.78 0.67 -3.85
CA MET A 76 -9.03 -0.35 -4.59
C MET A 76 -9.97 -1.35 -5.27
N PHE A 77 -11.00 -1.84 -4.57
CA PHE A 77 -11.95 -2.81 -5.11
C PHE A 77 -12.93 -2.24 -6.15
N LYS A 78 -13.09 -0.90 -6.23
CA LYS A 78 -13.97 -0.27 -7.24
C LYS A 78 -13.41 -0.33 -8.66
N LYS A 79 -12.10 -0.47 -8.82
CA LYS A 79 -11.43 -0.45 -10.12
C LYS A 79 -11.11 -1.86 -10.61
N PRO A 80 -11.16 -2.12 -11.93
CA PRO A 80 -10.76 -3.41 -12.47
C PRO A 80 -9.26 -3.64 -12.21
N PRO A 81 -8.85 -4.88 -11.86
CA PRO A 81 -7.45 -5.20 -11.65
C PRO A 81 -6.69 -5.23 -12.97
N THR A 82 -5.40 -4.89 -12.91
CA THR A 82 -4.45 -5.15 -14.00
C THR A 82 -3.66 -6.41 -13.64
N VAL A 83 -3.76 -7.44 -14.47
CA VAL A 83 -3.15 -8.76 -14.21
C VAL A 83 -2.12 -9.05 -15.29
N VAL A 84 -0.91 -9.44 -14.86
CA VAL A 84 0.15 -9.90 -15.76
C VAL A 84 0.64 -11.25 -15.24
N VAL A 85 0.76 -12.21 -16.14
CA VAL A 85 1.30 -13.55 -15.86
C VAL A 85 2.45 -13.80 -16.82
N TYR A 86 3.53 -14.39 -16.33
CA TYR A 86 4.75 -14.62 -17.10
C TYR A 86 5.31 -16.01 -16.79
N GLY A 87 5.83 -16.71 -17.82
CA GLY A 87 6.32 -18.08 -17.73
C GLY A 87 5.35 -19.09 -18.34
N ASP A 88 5.15 -20.22 -17.66
CA ASP A 88 4.12 -21.20 -18.03
C ASP A 88 2.74 -20.70 -17.58
N VAL A 89 1.90 -20.36 -18.55
CA VAL A 89 0.58 -19.76 -18.34
C VAL A 89 -0.56 -20.80 -18.37
N SER A 90 -0.24 -22.09 -18.52
CA SER A 90 -1.26 -23.15 -18.65
C SER A 90 -2.17 -23.27 -17.41
N ALA A 91 -1.61 -23.01 -16.22
CA ALA A 91 -2.34 -23.02 -14.95
C ALA A 91 -2.84 -21.62 -14.53
N ALA A 92 -2.65 -20.59 -15.36
CA ALA A 92 -3.03 -19.23 -15.01
C ALA A 92 -4.55 -19.07 -15.07
N PRO A 93 -5.19 -18.49 -14.03
CA PRO A 93 -6.62 -18.21 -14.07
C PRO A 93 -6.95 -17.19 -15.16
N HIS A 94 -8.11 -17.34 -15.78
CA HIS A 94 -8.54 -16.39 -16.80
C HIS A 94 -8.80 -15.02 -16.16
N TYR A 95 -8.62 -13.94 -16.92
CA TYR A 95 -8.78 -12.57 -16.41
C TYR A 95 -10.12 -12.34 -15.69
N GLU A 96 -11.21 -12.84 -16.28
CA GLU A 96 -12.55 -12.71 -15.72
C GLU A 96 -12.72 -13.45 -14.38
N GLU A 97 -12.02 -14.57 -14.18
CA GLU A 97 -12.03 -15.30 -12.90
C GLU A 97 -11.35 -14.47 -11.81
N VAL A 98 -10.19 -13.87 -12.12
CA VAL A 98 -9.46 -13.00 -11.19
C VAL A 98 -10.27 -11.75 -10.86
N ARG A 99 -10.88 -11.14 -11.88
CA ARG A 99 -11.74 -9.95 -11.72
C ARG A 99 -12.98 -10.27 -10.89
N ALA A 100 -13.64 -11.40 -11.14
CA ALA A 100 -14.80 -11.84 -10.38
C ALA A 100 -14.44 -12.13 -8.92
N ALA A 101 -13.32 -12.83 -8.68
CA ALA A 101 -12.84 -13.12 -7.33
C ALA A 101 -12.51 -11.85 -6.52
N LEU A 102 -11.83 -10.88 -7.13
CA LEU A 102 -11.54 -9.61 -6.46
C LEU A 102 -12.80 -8.76 -6.23
N LYS A 103 -13.74 -8.76 -7.18
CA LYS A 103 -15.02 -8.06 -7.00
C LYS A 103 -15.87 -8.70 -5.89
N ALA A 104 -15.92 -10.03 -5.82
CA ALA A 104 -16.60 -10.77 -4.76
C ALA A 104 -15.98 -10.51 -3.39
N ALA A 105 -14.65 -10.46 -3.31
CA ALA A 105 -13.91 -10.12 -2.09
C ALA A 105 -14.19 -8.68 -1.61
N GLY A 106 -14.40 -7.73 -2.53
CA GLY A 106 -14.70 -6.33 -2.21
C GLY A 106 -16.17 -6.00 -1.96
N ALA A 107 -17.11 -6.84 -2.39
CA ALA A 107 -18.56 -6.62 -2.23
C ALA A 107 -19.07 -6.88 -0.80
N GLY A 108 -18.24 -7.46 0.06
CA GLY A 108 -18.49 -7.62 1.49
C GLY A 108 -19.53 -8.70 1.85
N LYS A 109 -19.24 -9.39 2.95
CA LYS A 109 -20.26 -9.64 3.97
C LYS A 109 -20.41 -8.37 4.80
#